data_AF-A0A109KRB2-F1
#
_entry.id   AF-A0A109KRB2-F1
#
_cell.length_a   1.000
_cell.length_b   1.000
_cell.length_c   1.000
_cell.angle_alpha   90.00
_cell.angle_beta   90.00
_cell.angle_gamma   90.00
#
_symmetry.space_group_name_H-M   'P 1'
#
loop_
_entity.id
_entity.type
_entity.pdbx_description
1 polymer ?
#
loop_
_entity_poly.entity_id
_entity_poly.type
_entity_poly.pdbx_seq_one_letter_code
_entity_poly.pdbx_strand_id
1 'polypeptide(L)'
;MDRPRFRAVFLHPRFWLLWLGLGLLWLVTQLPYRALLTIGRLLGAGMYRVAGDRRRIAARNLELCFPEKSAKERKRLLKENFASTGIAFFEMAMSWWWPKPRLARLAHVEGLEHLTQAQLDGKGVILMALHFTTLEIGAALLGQKHTIDGMYREHGNPLFDFIQRRGRERHNLDSLAVERDDVRGMLKLLRAGRAIWYAPDQDYGAKQSIFVPLFGIQAATVTATSKFARLGKALVVPFTQERLADGSGYRLVIHAPLTDFPGETDEIDCLRINQWVEASVRECPEQYLWTHRRFKSRPPGEPKLYEKRRR
;
A
#
# COMPACT_ATOMS: atom_id res chain seq x y z
N MET A 1 -4.05 18.37 6.60
CA MET A 1 -4.66 18.29 7.95
C MET A 1 -3.67 18.74 9.01
N ASP A 2 -4.13 19.20 10.17
CA ASP A 2 -3.27 19.51 11.31
C ASP A 2 -2.58 18.24 11.85
N ARG A 3 -1.39 18.40 12.43
CA ARG A 3 -0.65 17.29 13.06
C ARG A 3 -1.42 16.72 14.27
N PRO A 4 -1.36 15.40 14.50
CA PRO A 4 -2.08 14.75 15.58
C PRO A 4 -1.54 15.20 16.95
N ARG A 5 -2.43 15.71 17.81
CA ARG A 5 -2.11 16.11 19.19
C ARG A 5 -2.71 15.13 20.18
N PHE A 6 -1.97 14.88 21.26
CA PHE A 6 -2.50 14.08 22.35
C PHE A 6 -3.66 14.83 23.00
N ARG A 7 -4.76 14.13 23.29
CA ARG A 7 -5.94 14.69 23.95
C ARG A 7 -6.18 13.90 25.24
N ALA A 8 -6.52 14.59 26.33
CA ALA A 8 -6.78 13.96 27.62
C ALA A 8 -7.86 12.85 27.55
N VAL A 9 -8.82 12.99 26.61
CA VAL A 9 -9.83 11.95 26.33
C VAL A 9 -9.25 10.57 26.00
N PHE A 10 -8.00 10.49 25.54
CA PHE A 10 -7.31 9.23 25.25
C PHE A 10 -6.95 8.43 26.50
N LEU A 11 -7.00 9.04 27.70
CA LEU A 11 -6.79 8.36 28.98
C LEU A 11 -8.08 7.70 29.53
N HIS A 12 -9.23 7.98 28.90
CA HIS A 12 -10.52 7.45 29.34
C HIS A 12 -10.52 5.89 29.35
N PRO A 13 -11.15 5.23 30.35
CA PRO A 13 -11.14 3.77 30.51
C PRO A 13 -11.51 2.96 29.27
N ARG A 14 -12.40 3.49 28.43
CA ARG A 14 -12.76 2.92 27.12
C ARG A 14 -11.57 2.60 26.20
N PHE A 15 -10.42 3.24 26.41
CA PHE A 15 -9.21 3.05 25.63
C PHE A 15 -8.16 2.18 26.31
N TRP A 16 -8.35 1.74 27.56
CA TRP A 16 -7.31 1.01 28.31
C TRP A 16 -6.92 -0.31 27.64
N LEU A 17 -7.89 -1.08 27.12
CA LEU A 17 -7.58 -2.31 26.38
C LEU A 17 -6.77 -2.04 25.11
N LEU A 18 -7.05 -0.93 24.41
CA LEU A 18 -6.28 -0.53 23.24
C LEU A 18 -4.86 -0.10 23.65
N TRP A 19 -4.70 0.68 24.72
CA TRP A 19 -3.39 1.02 25.27
C TRP A 19 -2.60 -0.21 25.69
N LEU A 20 -3.23 -1.15 26.38
CA LEU A 20 -2.60 -2.41 26.78
C LEU A 20 -2.13 -3.20 25.54
N GLY A 21 -2.98 -3.34 24.53
CA GLY A 21 -2.63 -4.00 23.27
C GLY A 21 -1.48 -3.32 22.54
N LEU A 22 -1.50 -1.99 22.44
CA LEU A 22 -0.42 -1.20 21.85
C LEU A 22 0.89 -1.29 22.65
N GLY A 23 0.80 -1.31 23.99
CA GLY A 23 1.95 -1.45 24.88
C GLY A 23 2.59 -2.84 24.75
N LEU A 24 1.79 -3.90 24.71
CA LEU A 24 2.27 -5.26 24.45
C LEU A 24 2.91 -5.37 23.06
N LEU A 25 2.29 -4.78 22.03
CA LEU A 25 2.86 -4.74 20.69
C LEU A 25 4.18 -3.95 20.65
N TRP A 26 4.25 -2.84 21.38
CA TRP A 26 5.47 -2.05 21.53
C TRP A 26 6.61 -2.86 22.19
N LEU A 27 6.30 -3.64 23.22
CA LEU A 27 7.28 -4.54 23.85
C LEU A 27 7.79 -5.60 22.87
N VAL A 28 6.88 -6.26 22.14
CA VAL A 28 7.24 -7.26 21.13
C VAL A 28 8.11 -6.64 20.03
N THR A 29 7.80 -5.42 19.58
CA THR A 29 8.61 -4.75 18.54
C THR A 29 10.02 -4.41 18.98
N GLN A 30 10.38 -4.45 20.27
CA GLN A 30 11.77 -4.25 20.68
C GLN A 30 12.70 -5.39 20.24
N LEU A 31 12.13 -6.59 19.98
CA LEU A 31 12.87 -7.77 19.56
C LEU A 31 13.70 -7.54 18.27
N PRO A 32 14.75 -8.37 18.04
CA PRO A 32 15.53 -8.31 16.80
C PRO A 32 14.67 -8.53 15.56
N TYR A 33 15.05 -7.90 14.44
CA TYR A 33 14.31 -7.95 13.16
C TYR A 33 13.92 -9.38 12.76
N ARG A 34 14.87 -10.32 12.78
CA ARG A 34 14.62 -11.71 12.39
C ARG A 34 13.59 -12.41 13.29
N ALA A 35 13.56 -12.10 14.59
CA ALA A 35 12.56 -12.64 15.50
C ALA A 35 11.16 -12.12 15.14
N LEU A 36 11.03 -10.83 14.80
CA LEU A 36 9.77 -10.25 14.33
C LEU A 36 9.29 -10.89 13.03
N LEU A 37 10.19 -11.17 12.09
CA LEU A 37 9.85 -11.92 10.87
C LEU A 37 9.30 -13.30 11.22
N THR A 38 9.97 -14.06 12.09
CA THR A 38 9.51 -15.40 12.49
C THR A 38 8.16 -15.36 13.20
N ILE A 39 7.97 -14.47 14.17
CA ILE A 39 6.69 -14.31 14.89
C ILE A 39 5.61 -13.87 13.90
N GLY A 40 5.93 -12.99 12.95
CA GLY A 40 5.06 -12.60 11.85
C GLY A 40 4.60 -13.76 10.99
N ARG A 41 5.52 -14.66 10.60
CA ARG A 41 5.15 -15.88 9.87
C ARG A 41 4.23 -16.79 10.67
N LEU A 42 4.47 -16.95 11.98
CA LEU A 42 3.61 -17.74 12.87
C LEU A 42 2.21 -17.12 13.01
N LEU A 43 2.14 -15.80 13.19
CA LEU A 43 0.88 -15.05 13.20
C LEU A 43 0.12 -15.27 11.89
N GLY A 44 0.81 -15.16 10.74
CA GLY A 44 0.25 -15.42 9.43
C GLY A 44 -0.28 -16.84 9.27
N ALA A 45 0.44 -17.85 9.77
CA ALA A 45 -0.03 -19.23 9.79
C ALA A 45 -1.28 -19.42 10.68
N GLY A 46 -1.38 -18.69 11.79
CA GLY A 46 -2.59 -18.60 12.61
C GLY A 46 -3.76 -17.99 11.83
N MET A 47 -3.54 -16.81 11.23
CA MET A 47 -4.53 -16.11 10.40
C MET A 47 -5.04 -16.99 9.24
N TYR A 48 -4.17 -17.77 8.61
CA TYR A 48 -4.55 -18.70 7.54
C TYR A 48 -5.57 -19.76 8.01
N ARG A 49 -5.53 -20.16 9.29
CA ARG A 49 -6.47 -21.13 9.85
C ARG A 49 -7.80 -20.48 10.22
N VAL A 50 -7.79 -19.29 10.81
CA VAL A 50 -8.99 -18.65 11.39
C VAL A 50 -9.71 -17.66 10.45
N ALA A 51 -9.00 -16.98 9.55
CA ALA A 51 -9.55 -15.92 8.71
C ALA A 51 -10.19 -16.48 7.41
N GLY A 52 -11.18 -17.36 7.55
CA GLY A 52 -11.80 -18.09 6.44
C GLY A 52 -12.28 -17.22 5.27
N ASP A 53 -12.95 -16.10 5.55
CA ASP A 53 -13.42 -15.14 4.54
C ASP A 53 -12.27 -14.53 3.73
N ARG A 54 -11.25 -14.02 4.43
CA ARG A 54 -10.09 -13.37 3.78
C ARG A 54 -9.28 -14.39 2.99
N ARG A 55 -9.15 -15.61 3.51
CA ARG A 55 -8.49 -16.72 2.82
C ARG A 55 -9.21 -17.10 1.53
N ARG A 56 -10.55 -17.18 1.54
CA ARG A 56 -11.34 -17.45 0.32
C ARG A 56 -11.14 -16.38 -0.75
N ILE A 57 -11.16 -15.11 -0.37
CA ILE A 57 -10.93 -13.99 -1.31
C ILE A 57 -9.53 -14.08 -1.93
N ALA A 58 -8.49 -14.26 -1.10
CA ALA A 58 -7.12 -14.36 -1.58
C ALA A 58 -6.91 -15.60 -2.46
N ALA A 59 -7.45 -16.76 -2.06
CA ALA A 59 -7.40 -17.97 -2.88
C ALA A 59 -8.06 -17.77 -4.25
N ARG A 60 -9.22 -17.12 -4.29
CA ARG A 60 -9.94 -16.84 -5.54
C ARG A 60 -9.17 -15.88 -6.43
N ASN A 61 -8.56 -14.84 -5.88
CA ASN A 61 -7.72 -13.94 -6.68
C ASN A 61 -6.50 -14.67 -7.25
N LEU A 62 -5.84 -15.52 -6.47
CA LEU A 62 -4.70 -16.29 -6.96
C LEU A 62 -5.08 -17.31 -8.04
N GLU A 63 -6.27 -17.90 -7.96
CA GLU A 63 -6.83 -18.76 -9.00
C GLU A 63 -7.09 -17.99 -10.30
N LEU A 64 -7.66 -16.80 -10.19
CA LEU A 64 -7.98 -15.91 -11.30
C LEU A 64 -6.72 -15.35 -11.98
N CYS A 65 -5.75 -14.89 -11.19
CA CYS A 65 -4.55 -14.21 -11.70
C CYS A 65 -3.42 -15.17 -12.10
N PHE A 66 -3.41 -16.39 -11.56
CA PHE A 66 -2.39 -17.41 -11.88
C PHE A 66 -3.03 -18.75 -12.29
N PRO A 67 -3.82 -18.77 -13.38
CA PRO A 67 -4.44 -20.00 -13.87
C PRO A 67 -3.41 -21.05 -14.27
N GLU A 68 -2.22 -20.63 -14.72
CA GLU A 68 -1.10 -21.48 -15.15
C GLU A 68 -0.46 -22.28 -14.00
N LYS A 69 -0.62 -21.84 -12.75
CA LYS A 69 -0.06 -22.53 -11.58
C LYS A 69 -0.95 -23.71 -11.20
N SER A 70 -0.36 -24.81 -10.76
CA SER A 70 -1.13 -25.91 -10.17
C SER A 70 -1.84 -25.49 -8.88
N ALA A 71 -2.88 -26.23 -8.49
CA ALA A 71 -3.58 -25.99 -7.22
C ALA A 71 -2.63 -26.06 -6.00
N LYS A 72 -1.59 -26.93 -6.06
CA LYS A 72 -0.57 -27.06 -5.02
C LYS A 72 0.30 -25.80 -4.93
N GLU A 73 0.72 -25.25 -6.06
CA GLU A 73 1.52 -24.02 -6.12
C GLU A 73 0.72 -22.81 -5.66
N ARG A 74 -0.54 -22.65 -6.10
CA ARG A 74 -1.43 -21.60 -5.60
C ARG A 74 -1.65 -21.70 -4.10
N LYS A 75 -1.81 -22.91 -3.55
CA LYS A 75 -1.93 -23.12 -2.10
C LYS A 75 -0.66 -22.76 -1.34
N ARG A 76 0.53 -23.04 -1.90
CA ARG A 76 1.82 -22.62 -1.30
C ARG A 76 1.94 -21.10 -1.31
N LEU A 77 1.67 -20.46 -2.45
CA LEU A 77 1.67 -19.01 -2.60
C LEU A 77 0.70 -18.33 -1.62
N LEU A 78 -0.50 -18.89 -1.46
CA LEU A 78 -1.47 -18.40 -0.48
C LEU A 78 -0.94 -18.46 0.96
N LYS A 79 -0.24 -19.53 1.35
CA LYS A 79 0.36 -19.64 2.69
C LYS A 79 1.46 -18.61 2.89
N GLU A 80 2.34 -18.41 1.90
CA GLU A 80 3.37 -17.39 1.95
C GLU A 80 2.77 -15.97 1.99
N ASN A 81 1.65 -15.74 1.31
CA ASN A 81 0.93 -14.47 1.39
C ASN A 81 0.36 -14.18 2.78
N PHE A 82 -0.19 -15.19 3.44
CA PHE A 82 -0.62 -15.06 4.83
C PHE A 82 0.55 -14.87 5.78
N ALA A 83 1.68 -15.55 5.56
CA ALA A 83 2.91 -15.32 6.31
C ALA A 83 3.39 -13.86 6.14
N SER A 84 3.36 -13.33 4.91
CA SER A 84 3.74 -11.94 4.63
C SER A 84 2.77 -10.93 5.26
N THR A 85 1.47 -11.25 5.30
CA THR A 85 0.46 -10.44 5.99
C THR A 85 0.69 -10.40 7.50
N GLY A 86 1.07 -11.53 8.10
CA GLY A 86 1.41 -11.58 9.52
C GLY A 86 2.68 -10.80 9.85
N ILE A 87 3.69 -10.84 8.97
CA ILE A 87 4.88 -9.98 9.12
C ILE A 87 4.51 -8.50 8.98
N ALA A 88 3.65 -8.14 8.04
CA ALA A 88 3.23 -6.75 7.82
C ALA A 88 2.61 -6.08 9.05
N PHE A 89 1.97 -6.86 9.92
CA PHE A 89 1.50 -6.36 11.20
C PHE A 89 2.65 -5.86 12.10
N PHE A 90 3.76 -6.58 12.14
CA PHE A 90 4.95 -6.16 12.88
C PHE A 90 5.72 -5.06 12.16
N GLU A 91 5.70 -5.05 10.83
CA GLU A 91 6.28 -3.97 10.03
C GLU A 91 5.60 -2.64 10.27
N MET A 92 4.26 -2.62 10.33
CA MET A 92 3.51 -1.43 10.74
C MET A 92 3.98 -0.92 12.11
N ALA A 93 4.15 -1.83 13.07
CA ALA A 93 4.57 -1.49 14.42
C ALA A 93 6.04 -1.01 14.45
N MET A 94 6.93 -1.63 13.66
CA MET A 94 8.31 -1.18 13.44
C MET A 94 8.32 0.23 12.85
N SER A 95 7.53 0.49 11.80
CA SER A 95 7.36 1.82 11.21
C SER A 95 6.95 2.84 12.24
N TRP A 96 6.04 2.53 13.16
CA TRP A 96 5.58 3.56 14.11
C TRP A 96 6.58 3.83 15.23
N TRP A 97 7.31 2.81 15.69
CA TRP A 97 8.05 2.92 16.95
C TRP A 97 9.57 2.79 16.84
N TRP A 98 10.12 2.09 15.86
CA TRP A 98 11.58 1.97 15.77
C TRP A 98 12.27 3.32 15.55
N PRO A 99 13.47 3.50 16.14
CA PRO A 99 14.30 4.66 15.85
C PRO A 99 14.67 4.73 14.37
N LYS A 100 14.70 5.94 13.80
CA LYS A 100 15.08 6.18 12.39
C LYS A 100 16.41 5.49 12.00
N PRO A 101 17.51 5.61 12.78
CA PRO A 101 18.77 4.96 12.40
C PRO A 101 18.69 3.43 12.36
N ARG A 102 17.81 2.82 13.18
CA ARG A 102 17.60 1.36 13.18
C ARG A 102 16.85 0.92 11.93
N LEU A 103 15.82 1.67 11.52
CA LEU A 103 15.07 1.42 10.29
C LEU A 103 15.93 1.65 9.04
N ALA A 104 16.70 2.72 9.00
CA ALA A 104 17.52 3.09 7.85
C ALA A 104 18.51 1.98 7.43
N ARG A 105 18.96 1.14 8.36
CA ARG A 105 19.83 -0.02 8.09
C ARG A 105 19.16 -1.13 7.27
N LEU A 106 17.83 -1.11 7.16
CA LEU A 106 17.05 -2.09 6.40
C LEU A 106 16.68 -1.59 5.00
N ALA A 107 17.02 -0.35 4.64
CA ALA A 107 16.61 0.23 3.35
C ALA A 107 17.70 0.06 2.28
N HIS A 108 17.33 -0.60 1.19
CA HIS A 108 18.09 -0.64 -0.07
C HIS A 108 17.30 0.19 -1.09
N VAL A 109 17.73 1.42 -1.35
CA VAL A 109 16.99 2.39 -2.17
C VAL A 109 17.66 2.56 -3.52
N GLU A 110 16.88 2.39 -4.59
CA GLU A 110 17.30 2.51 -5.98
C GLU A 110 16.43 3.55 -6.69
N GLY A 111 17.03 4.35 -7.59
CA GLY A 111 16.28 5.31 -8.43
C GLY A 111 15.84 6.60 -7.71
N LEU A 112 16.38 6.90 -6.53
CA LEU A 112 16.05 8.11 -5.77
C LEU A 112 16.26 9.40 -6.58
N GLU A 113 17.21 9.38 -7.51
CA GLU A 113 17.49 10.45 -8.47
C GLU A 113 16.26 10.89 -9.27
N HIS A 114 15.29 10.01 -9.55
CA HIS A 114 14.06 10.40 -10.26
C HIS A 114 13.18 11.34 -9.45
N LEU A 115 13.12 11.15 -8.12
CA LEU A 115 12.39 12.05 -7.22
C LEU A 115 13.16 13.35 -7.00
N THR A 116 14.45 13.25 -6.77
CA THR A 116 15.33 14.42 -6.59
C THR A 116 15.29 15.32 -7.81
N GLN A 117 15.38 14.76 -9.02
CA GLN A 117 15.33 15.53 -10.26
C GLN A 117 13.96 16.19 -10.45
N ALA A 118 12.86 15.47 -10.23
CA ALA A 118 11.52 16.05 -10.31
C ALA A 118 11.34 17.22 -9.33
N GLN A 119 11.87 17.10 -8.11
CA GLN A 119 11.85 18.18 -7.12
C GLN A 119 12.66 19.39 -7.60
N LEU A 120 13.86 19.19 -8.13
CA LEU A 120 14.71 20.26 -8.68
C LEU A 120 14.03 20.99 -9.85
N ASP A 121 13.30 20.26 -10.69
CA ASP A 121 12.56 20.80 -11.83
C ASP A 121 11.22 21.45 -11.44
N GLY A 122 10.88 21.46 -10.13
CA GLY A 122 9.60 21.96 -9.62
C GLY A 122 8.39 21.16 -10.11
N LYS A 123 8.59 19.90 -10.49
CA LYS A 123 7.54 19.01 -11.02
C LYS A 123 6.91 18.20 -9.89
N GLY A 124 5.58 18.22 -9.82
CA GLY A 124 4.84 17.32 -8.95
C GLY A 124 5.05 15.86 -9.35
N VAL A 125 4.96 14.96 -8.39
CA VAL A 125 5.10 13.52 -8.63
C VAL A 125 3.91 12.77 -8.06
N ILE A 126 3.30 11.92 -8.87
CA ILE A 126 2.43 10.85 -8.42
C ILE A 126 3.32 9.63 -8.26
N LEU A 127 3.72 9.35 -7.03
CA LEU A 127 4.48 8.15 -6.70
C LEU A 127 3.50 6.98 -6.71
N MET A 128 3.42 6.32 -7.87
CA MET A 128 2.47 5.26 -8.15
C MET A 128 2.95 3.97 -7.51
N ALA A 129 2.44 3.71 -6.31
CA ALA A 129 2.72 2.52 -5.52
C ALA A 129 1.63 1.45 -5.70
N LEU A 130 1.82 0.31 -5.06
CA LEU A 130 0.88 -0.81 -5.02
C LEU A 130 0.59 -1.20 -3.57
N HIS A 131 -0.59 -1.78 -3.32
CA HIS A 131 -0.94 -2.32 -2.01
C HIS A 131 -0.24 -3.67 -1.78
N PHE A 132 1.08 -3.61 -1.56
CA PHE A 132 1.84 -4.70 -1.00
C PHE A 132 1.70 -4.73 0.52
N THR A 133 1.94 -5.88 1.13
CA THR A 133 1.94 -6.06 2.59
C THR A 133 2.99 -5.19 3.27
N THR A 134 4.06 -4.83 2.55
CA THR A 134 5.17 -3.96 2.99
C THR A 134 4.87 -2.46 2.92
N LEU A 135 3.61 -2.04 2.67
CA LEU A 135 3.26 -0.63 2.46
C LEU A 135 3.63 0.31 3.60
N GLU A 136 3.34 -0.06 4.85
CA GLU A 136 3.66 0.81 5.99
C GLU A 136 5.17 0.97 6.20
N ILE A 137 5.96 -0.07 5.92
CA ILE A 137 7.41 -0.04 6.12
C ILE A 137 8.12 0.65 4.97
N GLY A 138 7.70 0.44 3.74
CA GLY A 138 8.31 1.16 2.63
C GLY A 138 8.00 2.65 2.64
N ALA A 139 6.80 3.07 3.07
CA ALA A 139 6.50 4.48 3.32
C ALA A 139 7.40 5.09 4.41
N ALA A 140 7.65 4.35 5.51
CA ALA A 140 8.52 4.81 6.59
C ALA A 140 10.00 4.90 6.18
N LEU A 141 10.48 3.96 5.34
CA LEU A 141 11.86 3.94 4.86
C LEU A 141 12.11 5.00 3.80
N LEU A 142 11.23 5.11 2.79
CA LEU A 142 11.34 6.13 1.75
C LEU A 142 11.12 7.54 2.33
N GLY A 143 10.20 7.70 3.28
CA GLY A 143 9.93 8.98 3.95
C GLY A 143 11.13 9.55 4.71
N GLN A 144 12.13 8.72 5.05
CA GLN A 144 13.40 9.20 5.63
C GLN A 144 14.39 9.73 4.59
N LYS A 145 14.12 9.50 3.30
CA LYS A 145 14.99 9.88 2.17
C LYS A 145 14.41 11.00 1.33
N HIS A 146 13.09 11.05 1.16
CA HIS A 146 12.40 12.06 0.38
C HIS A 146 11.04 12.39 0.99
N THR A 147 10.64 13.66 0.90
CA THR A 147 9.32 14.09 1.35
C THR A 147 8.25 13.61 0.37
N ILE A 148 7.42 12.67 0.80
CA ILE A 148 6.22 12.19 0.10
C ILE A 148 4.97 12.47 0.95
N ASP A 149 3.97 13.13 0.37
CA ASP A 149 2.66 13.34 0.99
C ASP A 149 1.80 12.07 0.91
N GLY A 150 1.09 11.79 2.00
CA GLY A 150 0.27 10.60 2.12
C GLY A 150 -1.20 10.91 1.93
N MET A 151 -1.87 10.16 1.05
CA MET A 151 -3.33 10.09 1.10
C MET A 151 -3.76 9.44 2.41
N TYR A 152 -4.73 10.05 3.07
CA TYR A 152 -5.20 9.64 4.37
C TYR A 152 -6.71 9.50 4.41
N ARG A 153 -7.16 8.64 5.32
CA ARG A 153 -8.54 8.49 5.73
C ARG A 153 -8.53 8.25 7.22
N GLU A 154 -9.21 9.10 7.96
CA GLU A 154 -9.33 8.98 9.41
C GLU A 154 -9.83 7.59 9.84
N HIS A 155 -9.18 7.05 10.85
CA HIS A 155 -9.58 5.80 11.47
C HIS A 155 -10.71 6.05 12.47
N GLY A 156 -11.75 5.22 12.44
CA GLY A 156 -12.95 5.41 13.27
C GLY A 156 -12.71 5.35 14.79
N ASN A 157 -11.58 4.78 15.23
CA ASN A 157 -11.11 4.90 16.61
C ASN A 157 -10.08 6.03 16.72
N PRO A 158 -10.37 7.13 17.45
CA PRO A 158 -9.54 8.33 17.46
C PRO A 158 -8.20 8.16 18.20
N LEU A 159 -8.09 7.23 19.16
CA LEU A 159 -6.80 6.92 19.78
C LEU A 159 -5.90 6.17 18.77
N PHE A 160 -6.46 5.18 18.08
CA PHE A 160 -5.70 4.45 17.06
C PHE A 160 -5.26 5.37 15.92
N ASP A 161 -6.16 6.26 15.47
CA ASP A 161 -5.88 7.31 14.50
C ASP A 161 -4.67 8.17 14.93
N PHE A 162 -4.71 8.70 16.16
CA PHE A 162 -3.62 9.48 16.75
C PHE A 162 -2.27 8.73 16.71
N ILE A 163 -2.25 7.46 17.13
CA ILE A 163 -1.03 6.64 17.16
C ILE A 163 -0.51 6.37 15.74
N GLN A 164 -1.40 5.98 14.82
CA GLN A 164 -1.04 5.72 13.42
C GLN A 164 -0.47 6.96 12.76
N ARG A 165 -1.15 8.12 12.85
CA ARG A 165 -0.69 9.37 12.24
C ARG A 165 0.65 9.79 12.82
N ARG A 166 0.81 9.77 14.15
CA ARG A 166 2.08 10.08 14.80
C ARG A 166 3.20 9.15 14.33
N GLY A 167 2.90 7.86 14.17
CA GLY A 167 3.84 6.86 13.67
C GLY A 167 4.26 7.06 12.22
N ARG A 168 3.35 7.50 11.34
CA ARG A 168 3.65 7.78 9.93
C ARG A 168 4.39 9.12 9.76
N GLU A 169 3.90 10.19 10.37
CA GLU A 169 4.44 11.55 10.20
C GLU A 169 5.83 11.74 10.81
N ARG A 170 6.26 10.89 11.76
CA ARG A 170 7.61 11.03 12.37
C ARG A 170 8.74 10.82 11.37
N HIS A 171 8.53 10.03 10.31
CA HIS A 171 9.58 9.72 9.33
C HIS A 171 9.76 10.83 8.31
N ASN A 172 8.70 11.59 8.08
CA ASN A 172 8.64 12.64 7.09
C ASN A 172 7.97 13.88 7.71
N LEU A 173 8.77 14.75 8.32
CA LEU A 173 8.25 15.89 9.08
C LEU A 173 7.49 16.87 8.17
N ASP A 174 7.92 17.04 6.93
CA ASP A 174 7.29 17.98 6.01
C ASP A 174 6.16 17.34 5.20
N SER A 175 5.78 16.08 5.50
CA SER A 175 4.62 15.45 4.88
C SER A 175 3.32 16.08 5.33
N LEU A 176 2.40 16.16 4.37
CA LEU A 176 1.01 16.47 4.59
C LEU A 176 0.18 15.21 4.41
N ALA A 177 -0.71 14.98 5.36
CA ALA A 177 -1.81 14.05 5.18
C ALA A 177 -2.93 14.77 4.42
N VAL A 178 -3.32 14.20 3.28
CA VAL A 178 -4.35 14.72 2.38
C VAL A 178 -5.52 13.76 2.40
N GLU A 179 -6.71 14.24 2.76
CA GLU A 179 -7.90 13.39 2.75
C GLU A 179 -8.14 12.84 1.33
N ARG A 180 -8.44 11.54 1.23
CA ARG A 180 -8.57 10.87 -0.08
C ARG A 180 -9.59 11.55 -1.00
N ASP A 181 -10.64 12.12 -0.42
CA ASP A 181 -11.72 12.75 -1.18
C ASP A 181 -11.43 14.25 -1.48
N ASP A 182 -10.31 14.81 -0.99
CA ASP A 182 -9.84 16.18 -1.27
C ASP A 182 -9.03 16.27 -2.58
N VAL A 183 -9.75 16.12 -3.70
CA VAL A 183 -9.19 16.23 -5.05
C VAL A 183 -8.50 17.58 -5.29
N ARG A 184 -9.06 18.68 -4.77
CA ARG A 184 -8.50 20.02 -4.99
C ARG A 184 -7.18 20.21 -4.24
N GLY A 185 -7.10 19.74 -3.00
CA GLY A 185 -5.89 19.73 -2.19
C GLY A 185 -4.76 18.96 -2.87
N MET A 186 -5.05 17.76 -3.38
CA MET A 186 -4.07 16.96 -4.13
C MET A 186 -3.53 17.70 -5.35
N LEU A 187 -4.40 18.29 -6.18
CA LEU A 187 -3.98 19.04 -7.37
C LEU A 187 -3.11 20.27 -7.01
N LYS A 188 -3.42 20.95 -5.90
CA LYS A 188 -2.63 22.08 -5.42
C LYS A 188 -1.21 21.64 -5.02
N LEU A 189 -1.08 20.52 -4.32
CA LEU A 189 0.23 19.99 -3.89
C LEU A 189 1.07 19.54 -5.09
N LEU A 190 0.47 18.83 -6.04
CA LEU A 190 1.15 18.43 -7.28
C LEU A 190 1.66 19.64 -8.08
N ARG A 191 0.82 20.68 -8.23
CA ARG A 191 1.23 21.93 -8.91
C ARG A 191 2.31 22.71 -8.15
N ALA A 192 2.47 22.45 -6.85
CA ALA A 192 3.52 23.03 -6.02
C ALA A 192 4.81 22.20 -6.03
N GLY A 193 4.94 21.22 -6.95
CA GLY A 193 6.16 20.42 -7.08
C GLY A 193 6.28 19.29 -6.04
N ARG A 194 5.20 18.96 -5.32
CA ARG A 194 5.25 17.93 -4.27
C ARG A 194 4.99 16.53 -4.80
N ALA A 195 5.59 15.55 -4.14
CA ALA A 195 5.34 14.14 -4.41
C ALA A 195 4.19 13.62 -3.53
N ILE A 196 3.25 12.88 -4.12
CA ILE A 196 2.11 12.26 -3.44
C ILE A 196 2.17 10.74 -3.64
N TRP A 197 2.07 9.99 -2.54
CA TRP A 197 1.92 8.54 -2.57
C TRP A 197 0.51 8.16 -3.02
N TYR A 198 0.40 7.42 -4.10
CA TYR A 198 -0.88 7.05 -4.70
C TYR A 198 -0.88 5.59 -5.18
N ALA A 199 -1.96 4.85 -4.93
CA ALA A 199 -2.05 3.42 -5.27
C ALA A 199 -3.35 3.10 -6.05
N PRO A 200 -3.28 2.86 -7.38
CA PRO A 200 -4.45 2.64 -8.25
C PRO A 200 -5.01 1.22 -8.28
N ASP A 201 -4.38 0.27 -7.59
CA ASP A 201 -4.60 -1.18 -7.73
C ASP A 201 -5.80 -1.73 -6.95
N GLN A 202 -6.72 -0.87 -6.51
CA GLN A 202 -7.95 -1.27 -5.82
C GLN A 202 -9.22 -1.00 -6.62
N ASP A 203 -10.22 -1.85 -6.41
CA ASP A 203 -11.58 -1.65 -6.93
C ASP A 203 -12.38 -0.62 -6.11
N TYR A 204 -12.60 0.55 -6.70
CA TYR A 204 -13.39 1.67 -6.18
C TYR A 204 -14.83 1.73 -6.71
N GLY A 205 -15.27 0.72 -7.47
CA GLY A 205 -16.62 0.68 -8.06
C GLY A 205 -16.70 1.24 -9.48
N ALA A 206 -17.70 0.79 -10.23
CA ALA A 206 -17.89 1.14 -11.64
C ALA A 206 -18.11 2.64 -11.92
N LYS A 207 -18.56 3.43 -10.93
CA LYS A 207 -18.82 4.88 -11.14
C LYS A 207 -17.56 5.71 -11.37
N GLN A 208 -16.42 5.28 -10.84
CA GLN A 208 -15.15 6.02 -10.86
C GLN A 208 -14.10 5.31 -11.73
N SER A 209 -14.52 4.29 -12.47
CA SER A 209 -13.63 3.36 -13.14
C SER A 209 -14.14 3.04 -14.53
N ILE A 210 -13.19 2.73 -15.40
CA ILE A 210 -13.46 2.03 -16.65
C ILE A 210 -13.06 0.56 -16.49
N PHE A 211 -13.58 -0.30 -17.36
CA PHE A 211 -13.21 -1.72 -17.37
C PHE A 211 -12.10 -1.93 -18.37
N VAL A 212 -10.94 -2.34 -17.87
CA VAL A 212 -9.77 -2.70 -18.66
C VAL A 212 -9.15 -4.00 -18.14
N PRO A 213 -8.50 -4.81 -18.98
CA PRO A 213 -7.86 -6.06 -18.57
C PRO A 213 -6.81 -5.86 -17.45
N LEU A 214 -6.82 -6.75 -16.47
CA LEU A 214 -5.78 -6.98 -15.46
C LEU A 214 -5.70 -8.49 -15.23
N PHE A 215 -4.55 -9.13 -15.49
CA PHE A 215 -4.43 -10.60 -15.54
C PHE A 215 -5.47 -11.24 -16.48
N GLY A 216 -5.73 -10.60 -17.63
CA GLY A 216 -6.73 -11.06 -18.60
C GLY A 216 -8.20 -10.88 -18.19
N ILE A 217 -8.48 -10.29 -17.02
CA ILE A 217 -9.82 -10.13 -16.49
C ILE A 217 -10.23 -8.65 -16.56
N GLN A 218 -11.43 -8.35 -17.05
CA GLN A 218 -12.00 -7.01 -16.96
C GLN A 218 -12.07 -6.55 -15.51
N ALA A 219 -11.30 -5.53 -15.15
CA ALA A 219 -11.21 -4.99 -13.81
C ALA A 219 -11.64 -3.53 -13.81
N ALA A 220 -12.43 -3.12 -12.81
CA ALA A 220 -12.70 -1.70 -12.59
C ALA A 220 -11.38 -1.02 -12.20
N THR A 221 -10.84 -0.19 -13.09
CA THR A 221 -9.61 0.57 -12.91
C THR A 221 -9.93 2.06 -12.91
N VAL A 222 -9.43 2.77 -11.90
CA VAL A 222 -9.73 4.19 -11.69
C VAL A 222 -8.98 5.07 -12.67
N THR A 223 -9.68 6.06 -13.24
CA THR A 223 -9.07 7.06 -14.15
C THR A 223 -8.40 8.21 -13.42
N ALA A 224 -8.40 8.16 -12.08
CA ALA A 224 -7.89 9.24 -11.23
C ALA A 224 -6.38 9.48 -11.41
N THR A 225 -5.57 8.46 -11.68
CA THR A 225 -4.12 8.62 -11.97
C THR A 225 -3.89 9.59 -13.13
N SER A 226 -4.54 9.34 -14.28
CA SER A 226 -4.45 10.18 -15.48
C SER A 226 -4.95 11.59 -15.21
N LYS A 227 -6.07 11.72 -14.48
CA LYS A 227 -6.63 13.03 -14.11
C LYS A 227 -5.70 13.84 -13.23
N PHE A 228 -5.11 13.22 -12.20
CA PHE A 228 -4.14 13.88 -11.33
C PHE A 228 -2.88 14.29 -12.08
N ALA A 229 -2.36 13.43 -12.95
CA ALA A 229 -1.18 13.73 -13.74
C ALA A 229 -1.45 14.92 -14.69
N ARG A 230 -2.56 14.88 -15.44
CA ARG A 230 -2.96 15.94 -16.39
C ARG A 230 -3.23 17.27 -15.70
N LEU A 231 -4.10 17.28 -14.70
CA LEU A 231 -4.55 18.51 -14.04
C LEU A 231 -3.50 19.06 -13.05
N GLY A 232 -2.73 18.16 -12.44
CA GLY A 232 -1.65 18.48 -11.51
C GLY A 232 -0.33 18.85 -12.21
N LYS A 233 -0.23 18.62 -13.53
CA LYS A 233 1.03 18.75 -14.30
C LYS A 233 2.17 17.94 -13.67
N ALA A 234 1.84 16.73 -13.24
CA ALA A 234 2.71 15.87 -12.45
C ALA A 234 3.23 14.68 -13.27
N LEU A 235 4.45 14.27 -12.96
CA LEU A 235 5.04 13.03 -13.45
C LEU A 235 4.38 11.84 -12.74
N VAL A 236 4.20 10.73 -13.45
CA VAL A 236 3.81 9.46 -12.82
C VAL A 236 5.06 8.60 -12.69
N VAL A 237 5.47 8.34 -11.45
CA VAL A 237 6.71 7.64 -11.11
C VAL A 237 6.33 6.30 -10.47
N PRO A 238 6.50 5.17 -11.16
CA PRO A 238 6.19 3.87 -10.58
C PRO A 238 7.11 3.56 -9.39
N PHE A 239 6.57 2.87 -8.39
CA PHE A 239 7.30 2.56 -7.16
C PHE A 239 6.96 1.16 -6.65
N THR A 240 8.01 0.38 -6.40
CA THR A 240 7.90 -0.97 -5.83
C THR A 240 8.69 -1.08 -4.53
N GLN A 241 8.17 -1.90 -3.62
CA GLN A 241 8.73 -2.15 -2.30
C GLN A 241 8.62 -3.64 -1.98
N GLU A 242 9.73 -4.25 -1.64
CA GLU A 242 9.83 -5.69 -1.45
C GLU A 242 10.59 -5.99 -0.17
N ARG A 243 10.08 -6.92 0.64
CA ARG A 243 10.87 -7.54 1.71
C ARG A 243 11.78 -8.60 1.10
N LEU A 244 13.09 -8.45 1.31
CA LEU A 244 14.07 -9.40 0.80
C LEU A 244 13.97 -10.76 1.53
N ALA A 245 14.00 -11.85 0.76
CA ALA A 245 13.74 -13.20 1.25
C ALA A 245 14.78 -13.70 2.28
N ASP A 246 16.01 -13.18 2.23
CA ASP A 246 17.10 -13.49 3.16
C ASP A 246 17.00 -12.74 4.51
N GLY A 247 16.03 -11.84 4.63
CA GLY A 247 15.85 -11.01 5.82
C GLY A 247 16.94 -9.95 5.97
N SER A 248 17.57 -9.51 4.88
CA SER A 248 18.55 -8.40 4.87
C SER A 248 17.90 -7.00 4.82
N GLY A 249 16.57 -6.92 4.69
CA GLY A 249 15.82 -5.67 4.72
C GLY A 249 14.79 -5.58 3.61
N TYR A 250 14.70 -4.39 3.01
CA TYR A 250 13.70 -4.01 2.03
C TYR A 250 14.35 -3.33 0.83
N ARG A 251 13.98 -3.78 -0.36
CA ARG A 251 14.33 -3.10 -1.60
C ARG A 251 13.22 -2.13 -1.98
N LEU A 252 13.58 -0.87 -2.20
CA LEU A 252 12.69 0.22 -2.55
C LEU A 252 13.17 0.76 -3.90
N VAL A 253 12.42 0.49 -4.96
CA VAL A 253 12.78 0.90 -6.32
C VAL A 253 11.84 2.01 -6.76
N ILE A 254 12.41 3.19 -6.95
CA ILE A 254 11.76 4.29 -7.64
C ILE A 254 12.11 4.12 -9.11
N HIS A 255 11.12 3.82 -9.95
CA HIS A 255 11.35 3.60 -11.37
C HIS A 255 11.41 4.94 -12.12
N ALA A 256 11.92 4.92 -13.35
CA ALA A 256 11.87 6.10 -14.21
C ALA A 256 10.40 6.56 -14.40
N PRO A 257 10.15 7.89 -14.51
CA PRO A 257 8.82 8.40 -14.83
C PRO A 257 8.26 7.75 -16.10
N LEU A 258 6.96 7.47 -16.12
CA LEU A 258 6.30 7.00 -17.34
C LEU A 258 6.42 8.06 -18.43
N THR A 259 7.05 7.71 -19.55
CA THR A 259 7.10 8.56 -20.75
C THR A 259 5.71 8.67 -21.37
N ASP A 260 5.38 9.82 -21.97
CA ASP A 260 4.13 10.04 -22.70
C ASP A 260 2.87 9.68 -21.89
N PHE A 261 2.87 10.03 -20.60
CA PHE A 261 1.75 9.83 -19.69
C PHE A 261 1.31 11.14 -19.05
N PRO A 262 0.00 11.47 -19.00
CA PRO A 262 -1.14 10.74 -19.60
C PRO A 262 -1.11 10.69 -21.12
N GLY A 263 -1.59 9.60 -21.69
CA GLY A 263 -1.77 9.42 -23.13
C GLY A 263 -3.07 10.05 -23.65
N GLU A 264 -3.49 9.59 -24.83
CA GLU A 264 -4.63 10.15 -25.57
C GLU A 264 -5.99 9.86 -24.91
N THR A 265 -6.17 8.66 -24.35
CA THR A 265 -7.44 8.20 -23.77
C THR A 265 -7.25 7.59 -22.38
N ASP A 266 -8.29 7.66 -21.56
CA ASP A 266 -8.30 7.06 -20.22
C ASP A 266 -8.15 5.52 -20.32
N GLU A 267 -8.64 4.88 -21.39
CA GLU A 267 -8.50 3.45 -21.67
C GLU A 267 -7.04 3.02 -21.85
N ILE A 268 -6.27 3.74 -22.68
CA ILE A 268 -4.85 3.46 -22.94
C ILE A 268 -4.06 3.57 -21.63
N ASP A 269 -4.31 4.65 -20.88
CA ASP A 269 -3.64 4.89 -19.61
C ASP A 269 -3.95 3.82 -18.56
N CYS A 270 -5.23 3.48 -18.39
CA CYS A 270 -5.64 2.48 -17.40
C CYS A 270 -5.12 1.08 -17.78
N LEU A 271 -5.06 0.76 -19.07
CA LEU A 271 -4.45 -0.49 -19.54
C LEU A 271 -2.96 -0.53 -19.20
N ARG A 272 -2.22 0.55 -19.48
CA ARG A 272 -0.79 0.65 -19.16
C ARG A 272 -0.53 0.53 -17.65
N ILE A 273 -1.36 1.17 -16.83
CA ILE A 273 -1.30 1.03 -15.36
C ILE A 273 -1.54 -0.42 -14.95
N ASN A 274 -2.57 -1.08 -15.49
CA ASN A 274 -2.85 -2.48 -15.14
C ASN A 274 -1.73 -3.43 -15.60
N GLN A 275 -1.11 -3.19 -16.75
CA GLN A 275 0.04 -3.98 -17.22
C GLN A 275 1.23 -3.82 -16.28
N TRP A 276 1.50 -2.61 -15.80
CA TRP A 276 2.54 -2.37 -14.79
C TRP A 276 2.20 -3.06 -13.47
N VAL A 277 0.96 -2.92 -12.97
CA VAL A 277 0.48 -3.64 -11.77
C VAL A 277 0.69 -5.15 -11.92
N GLU A 278 0.31 -5.72 -13.06
CA GLU A 278 0.47 -7.15 -13.33
C GLU A 278 1.95 -7.57 -13.32
N ALA A 279 2.83 -6.83 -13.97
CA ALA A 279 4.28 -7.10 -13.97
C ALA A 279 4.84 -7.07 -12.54
N SER A 280 4.58 -6.00 -11.77
CA SER A 280 5.08 -5.87 -10.40
C SER A 280 4.51 -6.94 -9.46
N VAL A 281 3.24 -7.31 -9.61
CA VAL A 281 2.64 -8.39 -8.80
C VAL A 281 3.24 -9.76 -9.17
N ARG A 282 3.63 -9.98 -10.42
CA ARG A 282 4.29 -11.24 -10.84
C ARG A 282 5.69 -11.39 -10.27
N GLU A 283 6.40 -10.30 -9.99
CA GLU A 283 7.75 -10.33 -9.38
C GLU A 283 7.72 -10.82 -7.93
N CYS A 284 6.76 -10.37 -7.13
CA CYS A 284 6.66 -10.73 -5.70
C CYS A 284 5.22 -11.06 -5.28
N PRO A 285 4.59 -12.09 -5.86
CA PRO A 285 3.15 -12.34 -5.71
C PRO A 285 2.76 -12.65 -4.27
N GLU A 286 3.64 -13.23 -3.46
CA GLU A 286 3.37 -13.50 -2.05
C GLU A 286 3.26 -12.24 -1.20
N GLN A 287 3.75 -11.09 -1.67
CA GLN A 287 3.72 -9.85 -0.90
C GLN A 287 2.58 -8.90 -1.32
N TYR A 288 1.76 -9.25 -2.32
CA TYR A 288 0.61 -8.43 -2.74
C TYR A 288 -0.60 -8.60 -1.81
N LEU A 289 -1.44 -7.57 -1.65
CA LEU A 289 -2.65 -7.61 -0.81
C LEU A 289 -3.81 -8.37 -1.50
N TRP A 290 -3.68 -9.69 -1.59
CA TRP A 290 -4.69 -10.57 -2.20
C TRP A 290 -6.02 -10.63 -1.44
N THR A 291 -6.10 -10.09 -0.22
CA THR A 291 -7.34 -10.12 0.58
C THR A 291 -8.36 -9.05 0.17
N HIS A 292 -8.01 -8.18 -0.78
CA HIS A 292 -8.93 -7.25 -1.42
C HIS A 292 -9.71 -7.92 -2.55
N ARG A 293 -10.99 -7.61 -2.68
CA ARG A 293 -11.82 -8.12 -3.78
C ARG A 293 -11.59 -7.27 -5.04
N ARG A 294 -10.44 -7.48 -5.70
CA ARG A 294 -9.97 -6.69 -6.86
C ARG A 294 -10.94 -6.67 -8.06
N PHE A 295 -11.73 -7.73 -8.22
CA PHE A 295 -12.64 -7.91 -9.35
C PHE A 295 -14.13 -7.89 -8.94
N LYS A 296 -14.48 -7.19 -7.85
CA LYS A 296 -15.86 -7.24 -7.29
C LYS A 296 -16.84 -6.51 -8.17
N SER A 297 -16.40 -5.43 -8.80
CA SER A 297 -17.13 -4.68 -9.81
C SER A 297 -16.91 -5.35 -11.16
N ARG A 298 -18.01 -5.60 -11.88
CA ARG A 298 -18.00 -6.30 -13.17
C ARG A 298 -18.67 -5.42 -14.23
N PRO A 299 -18.31 -5.57 -15.52
CA PRO A 299 -19.09 -5.02 -16.61
C PRO A 299 -20.57 -5.41 -16.52
N PRO A 300 -21.50 -4.57 -17.01
CA PRO A 300 -22.92 -4.92 -17.05
C PRO A 300 -23.15 -6.29 -17.72
N GLY A 301 -23.93 -7.15 -17.06
CA GLY A 301 -24.22 -8.51 -17.55
C GLY A 301 -23.22 -9.59 -17.15
N GLU A 302 -22.04 -9.25 -16.65
CA GLU A 302 -21.04 -10.25 -16.25
C GLU A 302 -21.29 -10.85 -14.85
N PRO A 303 -20.98 -12.15 -14.65
CA PRO A 303 -21.16 -12.82 -13.37
C PRO A 303 -20.18 -12.32 -12.30
N LYS A 304 -20.61 -12.37 -11.04
CA LYS A 304 -19.74 -12.06 -9.89
C LYS A 304 -18.66 -13.14 -9.72
N LEU A 305 -17.45 -12.71 -9.42
CA LEU A 305 -16.30 -13.61 -9.24
C LEU A 305 -16.03 -14.02 -7.77
N TYR A 306 -16.75 -13.43 -6.81
CA TYR A 306 -16.65 -13.75 -5.39
C TYR A 306 -18.01 -14.18 -4.82
N GLU A 307 -17.97 -15.11 -3.87
CA GLU A 307 -19.14 -15.54 -3.12
C GLU A 307 -19.79 -14.38 -2.35
N LYS A 308 -21.12 -14.41 -2.24
CA LYS A 308 -21.86 -13.52 -1.34
C LYS A 308 -21.40 -13.82 0.10
N ARG A 309 -21.17 -12.75 0.87
CA ARG A 309 -20.85 -12.88 2.30
C ARG A 309 -22.03 -13.57 2.96
N ARG A 310 -21.84 -14.77 3.55
CA ARG A 310 -22.83 -15.34 4.47
C ARG A 310 -22.94 -14.36 5.63
N ARG A 311 -24.13 -13.81 5.84
CA ARG A 311 -24.42 -12.90 6.96
C ARG A 311 -24.40 -13.69 8.26
#